data_AF-A0A2V9RBJ6-F1
#
_entry.id   AF-A0A2V9RBJ6-F1
#
_cell.length_a   1.000
_cell.length_b   1.000
_cell.length_c   1.000
_cell.angle_alpha   90.00
_cell.angle_beta   90.00
_cell.angle_gamma   90.00
#
_symmetry.space_group_name_H-M   'P 1'
#
loop_
_entity.id
_entity.type
_entity.pdbx_description
1 polymer ?
#
loop_
_entity_poly.entity_id
_entity_poly.type
_entity_poly.pdbx_seq_one_letter_code
_entity_poly.pdbx_strand_id
1 'polypeptide(L)'
;MLPDIENLIAVQQADREIARLKAEIAELPKRVAKIEEKLAGTRANLEQARAAIKADEAARRKFETAIQDLQGKISKYRDQSLEVKTNDQYKALMHEVQFAEQNIRGNEDKILELMEHSESREKDVKAAELELKEETAEIEREKAAARERTAEDEKQLTEWNAKREAARSAVNADLLRQYERVAKYRGSGLAEVLDQKCMGCQVMLRPQTYNEIRAGTLLACDSCQRILYFDPSHEKPAAAPAVAAHRKRPRPKFEAGHAWYFHPQHGEDGEVFLNFMNSDGRSSRRVYDAASGRRIGDIRVREGEYRLGFPEDLTDLVIRLNGKWPETEIDAWDDELPTVVLDYLHRDLALARSESAPRSRPQTADSQAAS
;
A
#
# COMPACT_ATOMS: atom_id res chain seq x y z
N MET A 1 -6.63 12.08 -31.53
CA MET A 1 -7.50 10.89 -31.39
C MET A 1 -8.74 11.12 -32.25
N LEU A 2 -9.74 10.22 -32.25
CA LEU A 2 -11.02 10.53 -32.89
C LEU A 2 -11.76 11.61 -32.05
N PRO A 3 -12.38 12.64 -32.67
CA PRO A 3 -13.07 13.70 -31.93
C PRO A 3 -14.18 13.20 -30.98
N ASP A 4 -14.90 12.14 -31.37
CA ASP A 4 -15.91 11.50 -30.52
C ASP A 4 -15.33 10.94 -29.22
N ILE A 5 -14.09 10.44 -29.25
CA ILE A 5 -13.42 9.87 -28.06
C ILE A 5 -12.94 10.98 -27.14
N GLU A 6 -12.41 12.07 -27.68
CA GLU A 6 -12.01 13.25 -26.90
C GLU A 6 -13.23 13.82 -26.15
N ASN A 7 -14.37 13.93 -26.84
CA ASN A 7 -15.63 14.35 -26.21
C ASN A 7 -16.14 13.35 -25.17
N LEU A 8 -16.10 12.04 -25.44
CA LEU A 8 -16.49 11.02 -24.45
C LEU A 8 -15.56 11.01 -23.21
N ILE A 9 -14.26 11.27 -23.39
CA ILE A 9 -13.32 11.45 -22.27
C ILE A 9 -13.74 12.64 -21.42
N ALA A 10 -14.08 13.76 -22.05
CA ALA A 10 -14.59 14.95 -21.34
C ALA A 10 -15.90 14.66 -20.60
N VAL A 11 -16.83 13.91 -21.20
CA VAL A 11 -18.06 13.45 -20.54
C VAL A 11 -17.74 12.59 -19.32
N GLN A 12 -16.81 11.63 -19.44
CA GLN A 12 -16.41 10.78 -18.33
C GLN A 12 -15.73 11.54 -17.20
N GLN A 13 -14.90 12.54 -17.53
CA GLN A 13 -14.30 13.42 -16.52
C GLN A 13 -15.37 14.23 -15.80
N ALA A 14 -16.31 14.83 -16.53
CA ALA A 14 -17.41 15.57 -15.94
C ALA A 14 -18.31 14.67 -15.07
N ASP A 15 -18.63 13.45 -15.51
CA ASP A 15 -19.40 12.47 -14.73
C ASP A 15 -18.72 12.13 -13.39
N ARG A 16 -17.39 11.97 -13.40
CA ARG A 16 -16.60 11.70 -12.18
C ARG A 16 -16.62 12.88 -11.22
N GLU A 17 -16.41 14.09 -11.73
CA GLU A 17 -16.45 15.31 -10.90
C GLU A 17 -17.86 15.56 -10.34
N ILE A 18 -18.91 15.38 -11.16
CA ILE A 18 -20.31 15.45 -10.71
C ILE A 18 -20.60 14.43 -9.63
N ALA A 19 -20.14 13.18 -9.78
CA ALA A 19 -20.33 12.14 -8.79
C ALA A 19 -19.58 12.47 -7.48
N ARG A 20 -18.35 13.01 -7.57
CA ARG A 20 -17.58 13.45 -6.41
C ARG A 20 -18.29 14.58 -5.66
N LEU A 21 -18.69 15.64 -6.36
CA LEU A 21 -19.40 16.78 -5.77
C LEU A 21 -20.73 16.35 -5.15
N LYS A 22 -21.52 15.49 -5.81
CA LYS A 22 -22.75 14.95 -5.23
C LYS A 22 -22.50 14.13 -3.97
N ALA A 23 -21.42 13.36 -3.93
CA ALA A 23 -21.05 12.62 -2.73
C ALA A 23 -20.61 13.55 -1.59
N GLU A 24 -19.81 14.58 -1.89
CA GLU A 24 -19.41 15.62 -0.93
C GLU A 24 -20.64 16.33 -0.34
N ILE A 25 -21.56 16.81 -1.19
CA ILE A 25 -22.83 17.45 -0.79
C ILE A 25 -23.69 16.51 0.05
N ALA A 26 -23.76 15.22 -0.27
CA ALA A 26 -24.59 14.26 0.45
C ALA A 26 -23.99 13.82 1.81
N GLU A 27 -22.67 13.95 1.99
CA GLU A 27 -21.99 13.55 3.23
C GLU A 27 -22.06 14.62 4.32
N LEU A 28 -22.05 15.90 3.92
CA LEU A 28 -22.11 17.03 4.86
C LEU A 28 -23.35 16.99 5.78
N PRO A 29 -24.59 16.76 5.30
CA PRO A 29 -25.77 16.62 6.15
C PRO A 29 -25.67 15.47 7.15
N LYS A 30 -25.03 14.35 6.78
CA LYS A 30 -24.86 13.20 7.69
C LYS A 30 -23.90 13.54 8.82
N ARG A 31 -22.81 14.26 8.51
CA ARG A 31 -21.86 14.74 9.52
C ARG A 31 -22.55 15.70 10.49
N VAL A 32 -23.35 16.63 9.98
CA VAL A 32 -24.13 17.56 10.81
C VAL A 32 -25.14 16.81 11.69
N ALA A 33 -25.87 15.84 11.15
CA ALA A 33 -26.85 15.06 11.91
C ALA A 33 -26.19 14.27 13.07
N LYS A 34 -25.05 13.63 12.82
CA LYS A 34 -24.29 12.90 13.86
C LYS A 34 -23.82 13.81 14.99
N ILE A 35 -23.46 15.04 14.64
CA ILE A 35 -23.02 16.06 15.58
C ILE A 35 -24.22 16.57 16.41
N GLU A 36 -25.37 16.82 15.77
CA GLU A 36 -26.59 17.23 16.46
C GLU A 36 -27.12 16.15 17.41
N GLU A 37 -26.98 14.86 17.06
CA GLU A 37 -27.33 13.73 17.92
C GLU A 37 -26.50 13.71 19.22
N LYS A 38 -25.19 13.93 19.12
CA LYS A 38 -24.32 14.05 20.31
C LYS A 38 -24.76 15.20 21.21
N LEU A 39 -24.99 16.37 20.61
CA LEU A 39 -25.41 17.56 21.34
C LEU A 39 -26.78 17.37 22.01
N ALA A 40 -27.70 16.64 21.36
CA ALA A 40 -28.98 16.26 21.97
C ALA A 40 -28.78 15.37 23.22
N GLY A 41 -27.82 14.44 23.18
CA GLY A 41 -27.41 13.64 24.34
C GLY A 41 -26.88 14.51 25.49
N THR A 42 -25.95 15.42 25.20
CA THR A 42 -25.41 16.37 26.20
C THR A 42 -26.52 17.22 26.82
N ARG A 43 -27.46 17.72 26.01
CA ARG A 43 -28.64 18.46 26.50
C ARG A 43 -29.55 17.61 27.40
N ALA A 44 -29.80 16.35 27.03
CA ALA A 44 -30.62 15.46 27.83
C ALA A 44 -30.00 15.20 29.22
N ASN A 45 -28.68 14.98 29.26
CA ASN A 45 -27.94 14.81 30.52
C ASN A 45 -28.01 16.08 31.39
N LEU A 46 -27.88 17.26 30.79
CA LEU A 46 -28.01 18.53 31.48
C LEU A 46 -29.39 18.69 32.13
N GLU A 47 -30.45 18.43 31.37
CA GLU A 47 -31.82 18.52 31.87
C GLU A 47 -32.11 17.50 32.96
N GLN A 48 -31.57 16.28 32.85
CA GLN A 48 -31.65 15.28 33.90
C GLN A 48 -30.96 15.73 35.19
N ALA A 49 -29.76 16.31 35.08
CA ALA A 49 -29.01 16.82 36.24
C ALA A 49 -29.75 17.99 36.91
N ARG A 50 -30.31 18.93 36.13
CA ARG A 50 -31.15 20.03 36.64
C ARG A 50 -32.42 19.54 37.31
N ALA A 51 -33.08 18.52 36.76
CA ALA A 51 -34.25 17.90 37.38
C ALA A 51 -33.90 17.23 38.71
N ALA A 52 -32.72 16.61 38.79
CA ALA A 52 -32.23 15.97 40.00
C ALA A 52 -31.97 17.00 41.13
N ILE A 53 -31.35 18.14 40.82
CA ILE A 53 -31.16 19.25 41.78
C ILE A 53 -32.52 19.74 42.32
N LYS A 54 -33.50 19.96 41.43
CA LYS A 54 -34.86 20.37 41.86
C LYS A 54 -35.53 19.33 42.76
N ALA A 55 -35.29 18.04 42.51
CA ALA A 55 -35.79 16.97 43.36
C ALA A 55 -35.13 16.98 44.74
N ASP A 56 -33.82 17.21 44.80
CA ASP A 56 -33.07 17.32 46.06
C ASP A 56 -33.54 18.54 46.87
N GLU A 57 -33.75 19.70 46.24
CA GLU A 57 -34.31 20.89 46.88
C GLU A 57 -35.72 20.63 47.45
N ALA A 58 -36.57 19.92 46.70
CA ALA A 58 -37.90 19.56 47.16
C ALA A 58 -37.87 18.57 48.33
N ALA A 59 -36.95 17.61 48.32
CA ALA A 59 -36.74 16.67 49.42
C ALA A 59 -36.24 17.39 50.68
N ARG A 60 -35.30 18.34 50.52
CA ARG A 60 -34.81 19.17 51.62
C ARG A 60 -35.93 19.96 52.29
N ARG A 61 -36.79 20.63 51.52
CA ARG A 61 -37.94 21.39 52.06
C ARG A 61 -38.91 20.50 52.85
N LYS A 62 -39.10 19.24 52.42
CA LYS A 62 -39.92 18.26 53.16
C LYS A 62 -39.32 17.93 54.51
N PHE A 63 -38.00 17.69 54.59
CA PHE A 63 -37.33 17.44 55.86
C PHE A 63 -37.33 18.66 56.77
N GLU A 64 -37.16 19.87 56.23
CA GLU A 64 -37.26 21.12 56.99
C GLU A 64 -38.65 21.30 57.62
N THR A 65 -39.72 21.01 56.87
CA THR A 65 -41.10 21.04 57.40
C THR A 65 -41.31 19.96 58.47
N ALA A 66 -40.79 18.74 58.25
CA ALA A 66 -40.88 17.67 59.23
C ALA A 66 -40.16 18.01 60.55
N ILE A 67 -39.02 18.71 60.48
CA ILE A 67 -38.31 19.21 61.66
C ILE A 67 -39.17 20.23 62.41
N GLN A 68 -39.79 21.19 61.71
CA GLN A 68 -40.68 22.18 62.33
C GLN A 68 -41.87 21.50 63.05
N ASP A 69 -42.48 20.49 62.42
CA ASP A 69 -43.56 19.72 63.03
C ASP A 69 -43.11 18.96 64.30
N LEU A 70 -41.93 18.35 64.26
CA LEU A 70 -41.34 17.65 65.41
C LEU A 70 -40.98 18.62 66.55
N GLN A 71 -40.45 19.80 66.24
CA GLN A 71 -40.19 20.86 67.22
C GLN A 71 -41.48 21.32 67.89
N GLY A 72 -42.56 21.48 67.12
CA GLY A 72 -43.89 21.78 67.65
C GLY A 72 -44.42 20.67 68.58
N LYS A 73 -44.19 19.40 68.26
CA LYS A 73 -44.54 18.26 69.14
C LYS A 73 -43.72 18.25 70.42
N ILE A 74 -42.41 18.49 70.34
CA ILE A 74 -41.53 18.57 71.52
C ILE A 74 -42.01 19.66 72.47
N SER A 75 -42.36 20.85 71.97
CA SER A 75 -42.92 21.93 72.81
C SER A 75 -44.18 21.46 73.53
N LYS A 76 -45.13 20.87 72.80
CA LYS A 76 -46.38 20.35 73.39
C LYS A 76 -46.15 19.27 74.44
N TYR A 77 -45.26 18.31 74.18
CA TYR A 77 -44.96 17.25 75.15
C TYR A 77 -44.24 17.78 76.39
N ARG A 78 -43.36 18.78 76.23
CA ARG A 78 -42.72 19.47 77.37
C ARG A 78 -43.75 20.22 78.21
N ASP A 79 -44.67 20.95 77.59
CA ASP A 79 -45.75 21.65 78.30
C ASP A 79 -46.64 20.66 79.06
N GLN A 80 -47.08 19.57 78.41
CA GLN A 80 -47.86 18.51 79.03
C GLN A 80 -47.13 17.82 80.18
N SER A 81 -45.79 17.70 80.10
CA SER A 81 -44.99 17.08 81.15
C SER A 81 -45.01 17.86 82.47
N LEU A 82 -45.29 19.17 82.42
CA LEU A 82 -45.44 20.02 83.59
C LEU A 82 -46.81 19.85 84.27
N GLU A 83 -47.81 19.32 83.56
CA GLU A 83 -49.19 19.17 84.04
C GLU A 83 -49.49 17.77 84.62
N VAL A 84 -48.73 16.74 84.21
CA VAL A 84 -48.96 15.35 84.66
C VAL A 84 -48.53 15.11 86.10
N LYS A 85 -49.39 14.41 86.84
CA LYS A 85 -49.22 14.16 88.29
C LYS A 85 -48.60 12.80 88.62
N THR A 86 -48.46 11.92 87.64
CA THR A 86 -47.94 10.56 87.84
C THR A 86 -46.57 10.40 87.17
N ASN A 87 -45.64 9.74 87.87
CA ASN A 87 -44.27 9.55 87.40
C ASN A 87 -44.22 8.73 86.09
N ASP A 88 -45.14 7.78 85.92
CA ASP A 88 -45.20 6.95 84.71
C ASP A 88 -45.62 7.76 83.47
N GLN A 89 -46.58 8.68 83.61
CA GLN A 89 -46.97 9.59 82.52
C GLN A 89 -45.84 10.55 82.15
N TYR A 90 -45.12 11.06 83.15
CA TYR A 90 -43.96 11.93 82.90
C TYR A 90 -42.85 11.19 82.12
N LYS A 91 -42.51 9.96 82.52
CA LYS A 91 -41.52 9.13 81.80
C LYS A 91 -41.94 8.83 80.36
N ALA A 92 -43.22 8.55 80.12
CA ALA A 92 -43.73 8.33 78.77
C ALA A 92 -43.56 9.57 77.88
N LEU A 93 -43.92 10.76 78.39
CA LEU A 93 -43.74 12.02 77.66
C LEU A 93 -42.27 12.34 77.39
N MET A 94 -41.38 12.08 78.35
CA MET A 94 -39.94 12.26 78.13
C MET A 94 -39.38 11.30 77.07
N HIS A 95 -39.89 10.06 77.00
CA HIS A 95 -39.52 9.13 75.94
C HIS A 95 -39.98 9.61 74.56
N GLU A 96 -41.20 10.15 74.44
CA GLU A 96 -41.69 10.75 73.20
C GLU A 96 -40.89 11.99 72.77
N VAL A 97 -40.47 12.83 73.73
CA VAL A 97 -39.55 13.96 73.46
C VAL A 97 -38.21 13.45 72.92
N GLN A 98 -37.62 12.44 73.57
CA GLN A 98 -36.35 11.87 73.13
C GLN A 98 -36.46 11.24 71.74
N PHE A 99 -37.57 10.54 71.46
CA PHE A 99 -37.85 9.98 70.15
C PHE A 99 -37.99 11.08 69.08
N ALA A 100 -38.71 12.16 69.37
CA ALA A 100 -38.83 13.30 68.47
C ALA A 100 -37.47 14.01 68.22
N GLU A 101 -36.65 14.20 69.26
CA GLU A 101 -35.30 14.75 69.14
C GLU A 101 -34.39 13.86 68.28
N GLN A 102 -34.48 12.54 68.41
CA GLN A 102 -33.73 11.61 67.58
C GLN A 102 -34.15 11.68 66.10
N ASN A 103 -35.45 11.82 65.84
CA ASN A 103 -35.96 12.00 64.47
C ASN A 103 -35.56 13.36 63.86
N ILE A 104 -35.46 14.43 64.67
CA ILE A 104 -34.92 15.71 64.20
C ILE A 104 -33.47 15.53 63.73
N ARG A 105 -32.60 14.93 64.55
CA ARG A 105 -31.21 14.66 64.17
C ARG A 105 -31.11 13.86 62.88
N GLY A 106 -31.90 12.79 62.76
CA GLY A 106 -31.92 11.98 61.54
C GLY A 106 -32.45 12.71 60.30
N ASN A 107 -33.25 13.76 60.46
CA ASN A 107 -33.67 14.62 59.34
C ASN A 107 -32.62 15.70 59.03
N GLU A 108 -31.93 16.23 60.05
CA GLU A 108 -30.80 17.17 59.88
C GLU A 108 -29.65 16.50 59.12
N ASP A 109 -29.31 15.25 59.45
CA ASP A 109 -28.31 14.46 58.74
C ASP A 109 -28.68 14.29 57.26
N LYS A 110 -29.95 13.97 56.96
CA LYS A 110 -30.44 13.87 55.57
C LYS A 110 -30.41 15.19 54.83
N ILE A 111 -30.68 16.31 55.50
CA ILE A 111 -30.57 17.64 54.89
C ILE A 111 -29.11 17.93 54.51
N LEU A 112 -28.16 17.62 55.40
CA LEU A 112 -26.74 17.78 55.11
C LEU A 112 -26.30 16.93 53.92
N GLU A 113 -26.68 15.65 53.87
CA GLU A 113 -26.41 14.76 52.73
C GLU A 113 -26.98 15.33 51.41
N LEU A 114 -28.21 15.83 51.42
CA LEU A 114 -28.84 16.45 50.25
C LEU A 114 -28.13 17.75 49.83
N MET A 115 -27.63 18.54 50.78
CA MET A 115 -26.87 19.76 50.50
C MET A 115 -25.54 19.44 49.82
N GLU A 116 -24.79 18.46 50.32
CA GLU A 116 -23.54 18.00 49.71
C GLU A 116 -23.77 17.47 48.29
N HIS A 117 -24.82 16.67 48.09
CA HIS A 117 -25.20 16.16 46.78
C HIS A 117 -25.59 17.28 45.81
N SER A 118 -26.36 18.28 46.27
CA SER A 118 -26.77 19.42 45.45
C SER A 118 -25.55 20.27 45.03
N GLU A 119 -24.60 20.53 45.93
CA GLU A 119 -23.38 21.27 45.60
C GLU A 119 -22.53 20.54 44.55
N SER A 120 -22.39 19.22 44.66
CA SER A 120 -21.71 18.41 43.65
C SER A 120 -22.41 18.52 42.30
N ARG A 121 -23.73 18.32 42.28
CA ARG A 121 -24.54 18.36 41.06
C ARG A 121 -24.54 19.74 40.41
N GLU A 122 -24.54 20.82 41.19
CA GLU A 122 -24.43 22.18 40.66
C GLU A 122 -23.09 22.43 39.96
N LYS A 123 -21.99 21.88 40.48
CA LYS A 123 -20.68 21.94 39.81
C LYS A 123 -20.72 21.18 38.49
N ASP A 124 -21.31 19.99 38.50
CA ASP A 124 -21.45 19.15 37.29
C ASP A 124 -22.33 19.84 36.23
N VAL A 125 -23.44 20.46 36.64
CA VAL A 125 -24.31 21.25 35.75
C VAL A 125 -23.55 22.43 35.16
N LYS A 126 -22.82 23.21 35.96
CA LYS A 126 -22.04 24.35 35.45
C LYS A 126 -20.95 23.91 34.45
N ALA A 127 -20.28 22.79 34.72
CA ALA A 127 -19.30 22.23 33.80
C ALA A 127 -19.96 21.78 32.49
N ALA A 128 -21.07 21.05 32.58
CA ALA A 128 -21.83 20.58 31.41
C ALA A 128 -22.47 21.74 30.61
N GLU A 129 -22.89 22.83 31.25
CA GLU A 129 -23.36 24.04 30.56
C GLU A 129 -22.26 24.72 29.75
N LEU A 130 -21.05 24.78 30.30
CA LEU A 130 -19.89 25.33 29.61
C LEU A 130 -19.53 24.46 28.40
N GLU A 131 -19.41 23.14 28.60
CA GLU A 131 -19.12 22.17 27.54
C GLU A 131 -20.18 22.24 26.44
N LEU A 132 -21.47 22.24 26.80
CA LEU A 132 -22.56 22.36 25.83
C LEU A 132 -22.49 23.66 25.04
N LYS A 133 -22.11 24.78 25.68
CA LYS A 133 -21.99 26.08 25.02
C LYS A 133 -20.82 26.10 24.04
N GLU A 134 -19.68 25.54 24.42
CA GLU A 134 -18.50 25.42 23.57
C GLU A 134 -18.79 24.51 22.37
N GLU A 135 -19.35 23.33 22.62
CA GLU A 135 -19.75 22.36 21.59
C GLU A 135 -20.79 22.99 20.64
N THR A 136 -21.82 23.67 21.16
CA THR A 136 -22.81 24.37 20.32
C THR A 136 -22.15 25.43 19.42
N ALA A 137 -21.21 26.21 19.95
CA ALA A 137 -20.52 27.24 19.18
C ALA A 137 -19.63 26.66 18.07
N GLU A 138 -18.92 25.56 18.37
CA GLU A 138 -18.13 24.83 17.36
C GLU A 138 -19.02 24.27 16.26
N ILE A 139 -20.16 23.68 16.61
CA ILE A 139 -21.09 23.08 15.68
C ILE A 139 -21.72 24.11 14.76
N GLU A 140 -22.12 25.28 15.28
CA GLU A 140 -22.66 26.34 14.42
C GLU A 140 -21.61 26.90 13.46
N ARG A 141 -20.33 26.94 13.85
CA ARG A 141 -19.23 27.27 12.92
C ARG A 141 -19.06 26.19 11.85
N GLU A 142 -19.02 24.91 12.24
CA GLU A 142 -18.93 23.81 11.28
C GLU A 142 -20.11 23.81 10.30
N LYS A 143 -21.34 24.05 10.78
CA LYS A 143 -22.54 24.17 9.93
C LYS A 143 -22.45 25.33 8.96
N ALA A 144 -21.98 26.50 9.42
CA ALA A 144 -21.82 27.66 8.56
C ALA A 144 -20.79 27.38 7.44
N ALA A 145 -19.63 26.83 7.80
CA ALA A 145 -18.59 26.43 6.84
C ALA A 145 -19.10 25.35 5.87
N ALA A 146 -19.84 24.35 6.37
CA ALA A 146 -20.43 23.31 5.54
C ALA A 146 -21.46 23.87 4.55
N ARG A 147 -22.29 24.85 4.95
CA ARG A 147 -23.26 25.52 4.07
C ARG A 147 -22.56 26.33 2.98
N GLU A 148 -21.52 27.08 3.33
CA GLU A 148 -20.72 27.82 2.36
C GLU A 148 -20.06 26.87 1.35
N ARG A 149 -19.48 25.77 1.84
CA ARG A 149 -18.88 24.76 0.98
C ARG A 149 -19.90 24.09 0.06
N THR A 150 -21.06 23.73 0.59
CA THR A 150 -22.16 23.15 -0.20
C THR A 150 -22.61 24.09 -1.30
N ALA A 151 -22.76 25.38 -1.00
CA ALA A 151 -23.17 26.37 -2.00
C ALA A 151 -22.11 26.53 -3.10
N GLU A 152 -20.82 26.42 -2.79
CA GLU A 152 -19.75 26.43 -3.76
C GLU A 152 -19.74 25.14 -4.61
N ASP A 153 -19.88 23.97 -3.97
CA ASP A 153 -19.95 22.68 -4.64
C ASP A 153 -21.18 22.59 -5.56
N GLU A 154 -22.31 23.20 -5.19
CA GLU A 154 -23.52 23.32 -6.02
C GLU A 154 -23.28 24.19 -7.26
N LYS A 155 -22.56 25.31 -7.13
CA LYS A 155 -22.18 26.13 -8.30
C LYS A 155 -21.29 25.34 -9.25
N GLN A 156 -20.24 24.69 -8.72
CA GLN A 156 -19.36 23.84 -9.53
C GLN A 156 -20.13 22.70 -10.19
N LEU A 157 -21.11 22.13 -9.49
CA LEU A 157 -21.99 21.10 -10.04
C LEU A 157 -22.77 21.63 -11.26
N THR A 158 -23.28 22.86 -11.21
CA THR A 158 -23.95 23.46 -12.39
C THR A 158 -23.00 23.65 -13.57
N GLU A 159 -21.78 24.12 -13.33
CA GLU A 159 -20.77 24.29 -14.37
C GLU A 159 -20.36 22.95 -15.00
N TRP A 160 -20.11 21.93 -14.18
CA TRP A 160 -19.77 20.59 -14.68
C TRP A 160 -20.92 19.94 -15.44
N ASN A 161 -22.17 20.15 -15.03
CA ASN A 161 -23.33 19.70 -15.81
C ASN A 161 -23.43 20.40 -17.16
N ALA A 162 -23.15 21.70 -17.23
CA ALA A 162 -23.12 22.44 -18.49
C ALA A 162 -22.01 21.92 -19.42
N LYS A 163 -20.79 21.71 -18.89
CA LYS A 163 -19.66 21.11 -19.63
C LYS A 163 -20.00 19.71 -20.13
N ARG A 164 -20.64 18.89 -19.29
CA ARG A 164 -21.11 17.55 -19.63
C ARG A 164 -22.09 17.59 -20.80
N GLU A 165 -23.08 18.47 -20.76
CA GLU A 165 -24.11 18.53 -21.80
C GLU A 165 -23.55 19.03 -23.14
N ALA A 166 -22.67 20.04 -23.10
CA ALA A 166 -21.95 20.50 -24.28
C ALA A 166 -21.14 19.37 -24.94
N ALA A 167 -20.36 18.61 -24.15
CA ALA A 167 -19.58 17.49 -24.65
C ALA A 167 -20.48 16.36 -25.19
N ARG A 168 -21.61 16.06 -24.54
CA ARG A 168 -22.58 15.04 -25.00
C ARG A 168 -23.21 15.40 -26.35
N SER A 169 -23.51 16.67 -26.59
CA SER A 169 -24.10 17.13 -27.85
C SER A 169 -23.19 16.92 -29.07
N ALA A 170 -21.87 16.81 -28.84
CA ALA A 170 -20.85 16.67 -29.88
C ALA A 170 -20.42 15.21 -30.11
N VAL A 171 -21.10 14.24 -29.49
CA VAL A 171 -20.81 12.80 -29.62
C VAL A 171 -21.91 12.10 -30.42
N ASN A 172 -21.52 11.13 -31.26
CA ASN A 172 -22.47 10.24 -31.93
C ASN A 172 -23.44 9.54 -30.95
N ALA A 173 -24.74 9.55 -31.28
CA ALA A 173 -25.80 9.03 -30.41
C ALA A 173 -25.66 7.54 -30.03
N ASP A 174 -25.14 6.69 -30.93
CA ASP A 174 -25.00 5.25 -30.66
C ASP A 174 -23.82 4.97 -29.72
N LEU A 175 -22.71 5.68 -29.89
CA LEU A 175 -21.57 5.62 -28.96
C LEU A 175 -21.96 6.14 -27.58
N LEU A 176 -22.73 7.23 -27.52
CA LEU A 176 -23.21 7.79 -26.25
C LEU A 176 -24.13 6.81 -25.51
N ARG A 177 -25.06 6.13 -26.20
CA ARG A 177 -25.92 5.10 -25.61
C ARG A 177 -25.12 3.93 -25.04
N GLN A 178 -24.10 3.48 -25.77
CA GLN A 178 -23.21 2.42 -25.28
C GLN A 178 -22.45 2.87 -24.02
N TYR A 179 -21.87 4.07 -24.06
CA TYR A 179 -21.18 4.67 -22.92
C TYR A 179 -22.09 4.76 -21.69
N GLU A 180 -23.28 5.33 -21.82
CA GLU A 180 -24.22 5.53 -20.70
C GLU A 180 -24.67 4.21 -20.08
N ARG A 181 -24.95 3.22 -20.92
CA ARG A 181 -25.31 1.87 -20.46
C ARG A 181 -24.21 1.29 -19.58
N VAL A 182 -22.95 1.40 -19.99
CA VAL A 182 -21.82 0.82 -19.24
C VAL A 182 -21.50 1.66 -18.00
N ALA A 183 -21.48 2.99 -18.14
CA ALA A 183 -21.23 3.93 -17.05
C ALA A 183 -22.23 3.75 -15.89
N LYS A 184 -23.51 3.50 -16.20
CA LYS A 184 -24.55 3.24 -15.19
C LYS A 184 -24.23 2.05 -14.27
N TYR A 185 -23.65 0.97 -14.79
CA TYR A 185 -23.36 -0.24 -14.01
C TYR A 185 -21.93 -0.31 -13.48
N ARG A 186 -20.98 0.35 -14.15
CA ARG A 186 -19.54 0.20 -13.87
C ARG A 186 -18.87 1.50 -13.39
N GLY A 187 -19.60 2.60 -13.31
CA GLY A 187 -19.10 3.93 -12.91
C GLY A 187 -18.26 4.64 -13.97
N SER A 188 -17.80 3.94 -15.01
CA SER A 188 -17.07 4.49 -16.15
C SER A 188 -17.41 3.72 -17.42
N GLY A 189 -17.62 4.44 -18.53
CA GLY A 189 -17.96 3.86 -19.83
C GLY A 189 -16.77 3.71 -20.79
N LEU A 190 -15.65 4.39 -20.52
CA LEU A 190 -14.41 4.33 -21.28
C LEU A 190 -13.28 3.69 -20.47
N ALA A 191 -12.40 2.98 -21.17
CA ALA A 191 -11.15 2.50 -20.62
C ALA A 191 -9.99 2.70 -21.60
N GLU A 192 -8.89 3.24 -21.09
CA GLU A 192 -7.64 3.31 -21.82
C GLU A 192 -7.00 1.93 -21.96
N VAL A 193 -6.28 1.73 -23.06
CA VAL A 193 -5.49 0.52 -23.28
C VAL A 193 -4.01 0.84 -23.20
N LEU A 194 -3.32 0.22 -22.24
CA LEU A 194 -1.88 0.35 -22.02
C LEU A 194 -1.26 -1.04 -21.91
N ASP A 195 -0.11 -1.26 -22.55
CA ASP A 195 0.64 -2.54 -22.49
C ASP A 195 -0.24 -3.78 -22.77
N GLN A 196 -1.07 -3.73 -23.81
CA GLN A 196 -2.06 -4.78 -24.16
C GLN A 196 -3.09 -5.09 -23.06
N LYS A 197 -3.31 -4.19 -22.10
CA LYS A 197 -4.28 -4.37 -21.01
C LYS A 197 -5.35 -3.30 -21.05
N CYS A 198 -6.59 -3.70 -20.75
CA CYS A 198 -7.66 -2.76 -20.48
C CYS A 198 -7.45 -2.14 -19.09
N MET A 199 -7.26 -0.82 -18.97
CA MET A 199 -7.06 -0.17 -17.67
C MET A 199 -8.31 -0.14 -16.79
N GLY A 200 -9.49 -0.41 -17.36
CA GLY A 200 -10.75 -0.46 -16.61
C GLY A 200 -11.02 -1.78 -15.87
N CYS A 201 -10.53 -2.92 -16.37
CA CYS A 201 -10.69 -4.24 -15.73
C CYS A 201 -9.38 -5.02 -15.58
N GLN A 202 -8.27 -4.46 -16.03
CA GLN A 202 -6.91 -5.00 -15.97
C GLN A 202 -6.69 -6.34 -16.68
N VAL A 203 -7.64 -6.75 -17.53
CA VAL A 203 -7.53 -7.95 -18.36
C VAL A 203 -6.64 -7.68 -19.58
N MET A 204 -5.81 -8.67 -19.92
CA MET A 204 -5.04 -8.69 -21.17
C MET A 204 -5.98 -8.83 -22.38
N LEU A 205 -5.84 -7.92 -23.34
CA LEU A 205 -6.57 -7.95 -24.59
C LEU A 205 -5.90 -8.91 -25.57
N ARG A 206 -6.69 -9.47 -26.49
CA ARG A 206 -6.16 -10.29 -27.57
C ARG A 206 -5.25 -9.41 -28.46
N PRO A 207 -4.12 -9.93 -28.97
CA PRO A 207 -3.21 -9.14 -29.81
C PRO A 207 -3.90 -8.49 -31.02
N GLN A 208 -4.88 -9.18 -31.62
CA GLN A 208 -5.68 -8.64 -32.72
C GLN A 208 -6.49 -7.40 -32.27
N THR A 209 -7.27 -7.52 -31.19
CA THR A 209 -8.06 -6.41 -30.64
C THR A 209 -7.18 -5.22 -30.25
N TYR A 210 -5.99 -5.48 -29.68
CA TYR A 210 -5.03 -4.43 -29.35
C TYR A 210 -4.55 -3.67 -30.59
N ASN A 211 -4.20 -4.38 -31.67
CA ASN A 211 -3.78 -3.76 -32.92
C ASN A 211 -4.92 -2.97 -33.59
N GLU A 212 -6.16 -3.48 -33.55
CA GLU A 212 -7.34 -2.79 -34.08
C GLU A 212 -7.62 -1.47 -33.35
N ILE A 213 -7.45 -1.44 -32.02
CA ILE A 213 -7.60 -0.23 -31.21
C ILE A 213 -6.46 0.76 -31.48
N ARG A 214 -5.22 0.29 -31.64
CA ARG A 214 -4.08 1.15 -32.05
C ARG A 214 -4.27 1.74 -33.45
N ALA A 215 -4.95 1.02 -34.34
CA ALA A 215 -5.33 1.50 -35.66
C ALA A 215 -6.49 2.52 -35.63
N GLY A 216 -7.07 2.80 -34.44
CA GLY A 216 -8.15 3.78 -34.27
C GLY A 216 -9.56 3.20 -34.32
N THR A 217 -9.71 1.86 -34.31
CA THR A 217 -11.03 1.21 -34.29
C THR A 217 -11.63 1.26 -32.89
N LEU A 218 -12.87 1.71 -32.78
CA LEU A 218 -13.60 1.73 -31.51
C LEU A 218 -14.21 0.36 -31.22
N LEU A 219 -13.67 -0.30 -30.20
CA LEU A 219 -14.12 -1.62 -29.77
C LEU A 219 -14.49 -1.61 -28.29
N ALA A 220 -15.40 -2.50 -27.90
CA ALA A 220 -15.72 -2.73 -26.50
C ALA A 220 -14.81 -3.80 -25.90
N CYS A 221 -14.48 -3.70 -24.62
CA CYS A 221 -13.82 -4.78 -23.90
C CYS A 221 -14.76 -5.98 -23.73
N ASP A 222 -14.32 -7.17 -24.14
CA ASP A 222 -15.09 -8.41 -23.96
C ASP A 222 -15.49 -8.67 -22.49
N SER A 223 -14.62 -8.31 -21.54
CA SER A 223 -14.83 -8.59 -20.11
C SER A 223 -15.66 -7.53 -19.38
N CYS A 224 -15.45 -6.24 -19.67
CA CYS A 224 -16.09 -5.15 -18.92
C CYS A 224 -17.00 -4.25 -19.76
N GLN A 225 -17.09 -4.49 -21.08
CA GLN A 225 -17.94 -3.79 -22.05
C GLN A 225 -17.66 -2.29 -22.21
N ARG A 226 -16.62 -1.75 -21.55
CA ARG A 226 -16.16 -0.37 -21.73
C ARG A 226 -15.61 -0.16 -23.13
N ILE A 227 -15.87 1.03 -23.68
CA ILE A 227 -15.31 1.46 -24.96
C ILE A 227 -13.81 1.66 -24.75
N LEU A 228 -13.00 1.03 -25.60
CA LEU A 228 -11.56 1.06 -25.53
C LEU A 228 -11.01 2.16 -26.42
N TYR A 229 -10.05 2.91 -25.90
CA TYR A 229 -9.29 3.88 -26.67
C TYR A 229 -7.80 3.74 -26.37
N PHE A 230 -6.99 4.24 -27.31
CA PHE A 230 -5.54 4.25 -27.21
C PHE A 230 -5.04 5.69 -27.32
N ASP A 231 -4.22 6.10 -26.34
CA ASP A 231 -3.50 7.37 -26.35
C ASP A 231 -2.01 7.10 -26.64
N PRO A 232 -1.50 7.52 -27.82
CA PRO A 232 -0.10 7.32 -28.19
C PRO A 232 0.90 8.00 -27.25
N SER A 233 0.48 9.03 -26.49
CA SER A 233 1.37 9.78 -25.60
C SER A 233 1.78 9.00 -24.34
N HIS A 234 0.98 7.99 -23.96
CA HIS A 234 1.21 7.17 -22.77
C HIS A 234 1.91 5.83 -23.07
N GLU A 235 2.23 5.55 -24.35
CA GLU A 235 2.99 4.36 -24.74
C GLU A 235 4.47 4.55 -24.36
N LYS A 236 5.00 3.69 -23.48
CA LYS A 236 6.45 3.63 -23.26
C LYS A 236 7.10 3.23 -24.59
N PRO A 237 8.13 3.96 -25.08
CA PRO A 237 8.85 3.54 -26.27
C PRO A 237 9.38 2.13 -26.05
N ALA A 238 9.06 1.23 -26.98
CA ALA A 238 9.50 -0.15 -26.94
C ALA A 238 11.02 -0.16 -26.71
N ALA A 239 11.44 -0.69 -25.56
CA ALA A 239 12.86 -0.82 -25.27
C ALA A 239 13.49 -1.67 -26.39
N ALA A 240 14.41 -1.08 -27.14
CA ALA A 240 15.23 -1.83 -28.08
C ALA A 240 15.84 -3.03 -27.35
N PRO A 241 15.90 -4.23 -27.98
CA PRO A 241 16.41 -5.42 -27.30
C PRO A 241 17.82 -5.13 -26.78
N ALA A 242 17.97 -5.08 -25.46
CA ALA A 242 19.22 -4.77 -24.80
C ALA A 242 20.25 -5.86 -25.11
N VAL A 243 21.28 -5.53 -25.88
CA VAL A 243 22.44 -6.38 -26.11
C VAL A 243 23.19 -6.48 -24.78
N ALA A 244 23.18 -7.65 -24.15
CA ALA A 244 23.82 -7.88 -22.86
C ALA A 244 25.33 -7.60 -22.93
N ALA A 245 25.83 -6.75 -22.03
CA ALA A 245 27.26 -6.44 -21.93
C ALA A 245 28.06 -7.69 -21.49
N HIS A 246 29.01 -8.13 -22.33
CA HIS A 246 29.89 -9.27 -22.05
C HIS A 246 30.76 -9.03 -20.79
N ARG A 247 30.63 -9.91 -19.79
CA ARG A 247 31.52 -9.96 -18.61
C ARG A 247 32.91 -10.44 -19.06
N LYS A 248 33.98 -9.74 -18.63
CA LYS A 248 35.38 -10.10 -18.91
C LYS A 248 35.72 -11.50 -18.36
N ARG A 249 36.50 -12.27 -19.12
CA ARG A 249 36.96 -13.63 -18.78
C ARG A 249 37.99 -13.58 -17.65
N PRO A 250 37.88 -14.44 -16.62
CA PRO A 250 38.94 -14.61 -15.62
C PRO A 250 40.21 -15.09 -16.32
N ARG A 251 41.38 -14.51 -16.01
CA ARG A 251 42.67 -14.96 -16.55
C ARG A 251 43.35 -15.88 -15.52
N PRO A 252 43.62 -17.16 -15.85
CA PRO A 252 44.24 -18.08 -14.90
C PRO A 252 45.72 -17.68 -14.69
N LYS A 253 46.23 -17.90 -13.47
CA LYS A 253 47.62 -17.56 -13.11
C LYS A 253 48.61 -18.30 -14.02
N PHE A 254 49.73 -17.64 -14.32
CA PHE A 254 50.77 -18.20 -15.18
C PHE A 254 51.40 -19.46 -14.56
N GLU A 255 51.71 -19.50 -13.27
CA GLU A 255 52.38 -20.63 -12.60
C GLU A 255 51.42 -21.70 -12.05
N ALA A 256 50.36 -22.03 -12.77
CA ALA A 256 49.43 -23.07 -12.32
C ALA A 256 50.02 -24.46 -12.53
N GLY A 257 50.08 -25.30 -11.49
CA GLY A 257 50.51 -26.71 -11.59
C GLY A 257 49.60 -27.60 -12.45
N HIS A 258 48.42 -27.08 -12.82
CA HIS A 258 47.50 -27.69 -13.77
C HIS A 258 47.09 -26.70 -14.84
N ALA A 259 46.99 -27.18 -16.07
CA ALA A 259 46.92 -26.32 -17.21
C ALA A 259 46.14 -26.87 -18.40
N TRP A 260 45.19 -26.06 -18.90
CA TRP A 260 44.53 -26.28 -20.19
C TRP A 260 44.96 -25.24 -21.23
N TYR A 261 45.23 -25.72 -22.44
CA TYR A 261 45.54 -24.90 -23.60
C TYR A 261 44.75 -25.39 -24.80
N PHE A 262 44.39 -24.49 -25.70
CA PHE A 262 43.94 -24.81 -27.05
C PHE A 262 45.10 -24.57 -28.01
N HIS A 263 45.40 -25.56 -28.84
CA HIS A 263 46.41 -25.46 -29.89
C HIS A 263 45.70 -25.56 -31.26
N PRO A 264 45.76 -24.52 -32.11
CA PRO A 264 45.00 -24.50 -33.36
C PRO A 264 45.55 -25.45 -34.44
N GLN A 265 46.84 -25.80 -34.38
CA GLN A 265 47.51 -26.66 -35.38
C GLN A 265 48.59 -27.52 -34.73
N HIS A 266 48.19 -28.55 -33.98
CA HIS A 266 49.12 -29.44 -33.27
C HIS A 266 49.52 -30.62 -34.18
N GLY A 267 50.71 -30.55 -34.78
CA GLY A 267 51.21 -31.62 -35.67
C GLY A 267 50.26 -31.93 -36.84
N GLU A 268 49.97 -33.21 -37.05
CA GLU A 268 48.97 -33.70 -38.02
C GLU A 268 47.54 -33.76 -37.41
N ASP A 269 47.42 -33.56 -36.10
CA ASP A 269 46.18 -33.77 -35.32
C ASP A 269 45.23 -32.56 -35.36
N GLY A 270 45.66 -31.43 -35.90
CA GLY A 270 44.80 -30.25 -36.12
C GLY A 270 44.50 -29.45 -34.85
N GLU A 271 43.22 -29.13 -34.62
CA GLU A 271 42.78 -28.35 -33.45
C GLU A 271 42.64 -29.27 -32.23
N VAL A 272 43.42 -29.01 -31.17
CA VAL A 272 43.43 -29.87 -29.97
C VAL A 272 43.35 -29.07 -28.67
N PHE A 273 42.81 -29.71 -27.64
CA PHE A 273 42.95 -29.27 -26.25
C PHE A 273 44.08 -30.04 -25.58
N LEU A 274 45.04 -29.30 -25.04
CA LEU A 274 46.17 -29.83 -24.29
C LEU A 274 45.90 -29.69 -22.80
N ASN A 275 46.07 -30.79 -22.07
CA ASN A 275 46.06 -30.79 -20.62
C ASN A 275 47.45 -31.14 -20.06
N PHE A 276 47.94 -30.30 -19.14
CA PHE A 276 49.20 -30.51 -18.44
C PHE A 276 48.99 -30.57 -16.93
N MET A 277 49.67 -31.51 -16.26
CA MET A 277 49.68 -31.66 -14.80
C MET A 277 51.11 -31.84 -14.30
N ASN A 278 51.48 -31.12 -13.26
CA ASN A 278 52.73 -31.32 -12.52
C ASN A 278 52.46 -32.17 -11.27
N SER A 279 53.19 -33.28 -11.13
CA SER A 279 53.10 -34.18 -9.98
C SER A 279 54.50 -34.69 -9.61
N ASP A 280 54.91 -34.49 -8.35
CA ASP A 280 56.17 -34.98 -7.76
C ASP A 280 57.43 -34.80 -8.65
N GLY A 281 57.62 -33.59 -9.18
CA GLY A 281 58.80 -33.25 -10.00
C GLY A 281 58.75 -33.79 -11.43
N ARG A 282 57.62 -34.35 -11.85
CA ARG A 282 57.33 -34.74 -13.24
C ARG A 282 56.14 -33.94 -13.77
N SER A 283 56.02 -33.92 -15.08
CA SER A 283 54.87 -33.37 -15.78
C SER A 283 54.27 -34.36 -16.74
N SER A 284 52.95 -34.42 -16.79
CA SER A 284 52.19 -35.23 -17.75
C SER A 284 51.48 -34.34 -18.76
N ARG A 285 51.34 -34.85 -19.99
CA ARG A 285 50.61 -34.21 -21.10
C ARG A 285 49.55 -35.17 -21.64
N ARG A 286 48.32 -34.67 -21.76
CA ARG A 286 47.21 -35.32 -22.48
C ARG A 286 46.78 -34.43 -23.63
N VAL A 287 46.47 -35.04 -24.78
CA VAL A 287 46.00 -34.34 -25.98
C VAL A 287 44.59 -34.83 -26.28
N TYR A 288 43.66 -33.92 -26.50
CA TYR A 288 42.28 -34.23 -26.86
C TYR A 288 41.91 -33.52 -28.15
N ASP A 289 41.26 -34.21 -29.07
CA ASP A 289 40.69 -33.61 -30.28
C ASP A 289 39.67 -32.53 -29.91
N ALA A 290 39.77 -31.34 -30.48
CA ALA A 290 38.88 -30.24 -30.09
C ALA A 290 37.43 -30.45 -30.57
N ALA A 291 37.20 -31.21 -31.64
CA ALA A 291 35.86 -31.42 -32.17
C ALA A 291 35.09 -32.51 -31.40
N SER A 292 35.75 -33.65 -31.14
CA SER A 292 35.15 -34.83 -30.52
C SER A 292 35.42 -34.95 -29.02
N GLY A 293 36.47 -34.30 -28.49
CA GLY A 293 36.90 -34.48 -27.11
C GLY A 293 37.62 -35.80 -26.84
N ARG A 294 37.90 -36.61 -27.86
CA ARG A 294 38.59 -37.89 -27.72
C ARG A 294 40.09 -37.70 -27.51
N ARG A 295 40.71 -38.48 -26.61
CA ARG A 295 42.15 -38.47 -26.34
C ARG A 295 42.94 -38.99 -27.55
N ILE A 296 43.93 -38.21 -27.97
CA ILE A 296 44.82 -38.54 -29.09
C ILE A 296 46.16 -39.02 -28.50
N GLY A 297 46.46 -40.30 -28.73
CA GLY A 297 47.68 -40.95 -28.27
C GLY A 297 47.75 -41.18 -26.75
N ASP A 298 48.91 -41.67 -26.30
CA ASP A 298 49.14 -42.00 -24.89
C ASP A 298 49.58 -40.78 -24.07
N ILE A 299 49.35 -40.86 -22.75
CA ILE A 299 49.82 -39.86 -21.79
C ILE A 299 51.34 -39.82 -21.79
N ARG A 300 51.93 -38.68 -22.16
CA ARG A 300 53.39 -38.49 -22.10
C ARG A 300 53.80 -37.91 -20.77
N VAL A 301 54.83 -38.48 -20.14
CA VAL A 301 55.38 -38.00 -18.87
C VAL A 301 56.85 -37.63 -19.05
N ARG A 302 57.27 -36.46 -18.57
CA ARG A 302 58.66 -35.97 -18.58
C ARG A 302 59.06 -35.45 -17.20
N GLU A 303 60.35 -35.41 -16.92
CA GLU A 303 60.87 -34.81 -15.69
C GLU A 303 60.82 -33.27 -15.75
N GLY A 304 60.55 -32.64 -14.62
CA GLY A 304 60.38 -31.19 -14.50
C GLY A 304 58.96 -30.69 -14.77
N GLU A 305 58.78 -29.37 -14.59
CA GLU A 305 57.51 -28.70 -14.85
C GLU A 305 57.11 -28.78 -16.33
N TYR A 306 55.81 -28.85 -16.62
CA TYR A 306 55.31 -29.09 -17.98
C TYR A 306 55.80 -28.09 -19.03
N ARG A 307 56.18 -26.86 -18.64
CA ARG A 307 56.73 -25.87 -19.56
C ARG A 307 58.14 -26.19 -20.05
N LEU A 308 58.96 -26.74 -19.14
CA LEU A 308 60.31 -27.19 -19.44
C LEU A 308 60.27 -28.59 -20.05
N GLY A 309 59.31 -29.39 -19.61
CA GLY A 309 59.05 -30.73 -20.11
C GLY A 309 58.55 -30.72 -21.56
N PHE A 310 57.64 -29.82 -21.95
CA PHE A 310 56.98 -29.82 -23.26
C PHE A 310 57.02 -28.44 -23.96
N PRO A 311 58.21 -27.89 -24.24
CA PRO A 311 58.33 -26.59 -24.92
C PRO A 311 57.74 -26.60 -26.33
N GLU A 312 57.74 -27.76 -27.02
CA GLU A 312 57.20 -27.89 -28.37
C GLU A 312 55.69 -27.64 -28.48
N ASP A 313 54.94 -27.86 -27.39
CA ASP A 313 53.48 -27.75 -27.37
C ASP A 313 52.99 -26.36 -26.95
N LEU A 314 53.89 -25.49 -26.49
CA LEU A 314 53.58 -24.16 -25.95
C LEU A 314 54.11 -23.07 -26.90
N THR A 315 53.64 -23.10 -28.14
CA THR A 315 53.96 -22.11 -29.18
C THR A 315 53.20 -20.79 -28.97
N ASP A 316 53.56 -19.72 -29.69
CA ASP A 316 52.87 -18.41 -29.61
C ASP A 316 51.39 -18.46 -30.05
N LEU A 317 50.95 -19.55 -30.68
CA LEU A 317 49.60 -19.72 -31.19
C LEU A 317 48.62 -20.33 -30.17
N VAL A 318 49.10 -20.76 -29.01
CA VAL A 318 48.23 -21.42 -28.01
C VAL A 318 47.38 -20.44 -27.22
N ILE A 319 46.14 -20.83 -26.95
CA ILE A 319 45.21 -20.05 -26.13
C ILE A 319 45.07 -20.70 -24.76
N ARG A 320 45.41 -19.97 -23.70
CA ARG A 320 45.25 -20.43 -22.32
C ARG A 320 43.77 -20.55 -21.92
N LEU A 321 43.35 -21.72 -21.45
CA LEU A 321 41.98 -22.01 -20.98
C LEU A 321 41.84 -22.03 -19.46
N ASN A 322 40.63 -21.81 -18.94
CA ASN A 322 40.28 -21.69 -17.52
C ASN A 322 39.93 -23.03 -16.85
N GLY A 323 40.02 -24.15 -17.56
CA GLY A 323 39.65 -25.47 -17.05
C GLY A 323 40.28 -25.77 -15.68
N LYS A 324 39.43 -26.01 -14.68
CA LYS A 324 39.82 -26.27 -13.29
C LYS A 324 39.14 -27.55 -12.82
N TRP A 325 39.69 -28.68 -13.25
CA TRP A 325 39.28 -30.00 -12.81
C TRP A 325 40.45 -30.69 -12.12
N PRO A 326 40.26 -31.33 -10.96
CA PRO A 326 41.32 -32.03 -10.26
C PRO A 326 41.80 -33.24 -11.06
N GLU A 327 43.04 -33.66 -10.85
CA GLU A 327 43.66 -34.81 -11.53
C GLU A 327 42.80 -36.08 -11.46
N THR A 328 42.19 -36.35 -10.30
CA THR A 328 41.30 -37.51 -10.10
C THR A 328 40.07 -37.51 -11.00
N GLU A 329 39.56 -36.33 -11.36
CA GLU A 329 38.41 -36.22 -12.26
C GLU A 329 38.83 -36.43 -13.71
N ILE A 330 40.00 -35.93 -14.10
CA ILE A 330 40.54 -36.09 -15.46
C ILE A 330 40.96 -37.54 -15.69
N ASP A 331 41.49 -38.22 -14.67
CA ASP A 331 41.83 -39.65 -14.72
C ASP A 331 40.60 -40.52 -14.94
N ALA A 332 39.44 -40.09 -14.44
CA ALA A 332 38.18 -40.83 -14.58
C ALA A 332 37.57 -40.73 -15.99
N TRP A 333 38.01 -39.78 -16.82
CA TRP A 333 37.51 -39.59 -18.19
C TRP A 333 38.11 -40.56 -19.22
N ASP A 334 39.11 -41.35 -18.80
CA ASP A 334 39.80 -42.36 -19.61
C ASP A 334 40.24 -41.85 -20.99
N ASP A 335 39.50 -42.20 -22.06
CA ASP A 335 39.80 -41.85 -23.45
C ASP A 335 38.95 -40.70 -24.04
N GLU A 336 37.96 -40.13 -23.32
CA GLU A 336 37.07 -39.10 -23.88
C GLU A 336 36.58 -38.06 -22.85
N LEU A 337 36.63 -36.78 -23.22
CA LEU A 337 36.11 -35.70 -22.39
C LEU A 337 34.58 -35.78 -22.28
N PRO A 338 33.99 -35.65 -21.06
CA PRO A 338 32.55 -35.49 -20.92
C PRO A 338 32.04 -34.29 -21.72
N THR A 339 30.85 -34.40 -22.32
CA THR A 339 30.25 -33.35 -23.16
C THR A 339 30.19 -32.00 -22.44
N VAL A 340 29.91 -32.00 -21.14
CA VAL A 340 29.88 -30.78 -20.31
C VAL A 340 31.24 -30.09 -20.21
N VAL A 341 32.32 -30.88 -20.16
CA VAL A 341 33.71 -30.39 -20.12
C VAL A 341 34.11 -29.83 -21.48
N LEU A 342 33.77 -30.55 -22.56
CA LEU A 342 34.02 -30.12 -23.94
C LEU A 342 33.29 -28.80 -24.25
N ASP A 343 32.00 -28.70 -23.92
CA ASP A 343 31.18 -27.49 -24.09
C ASP A 343 31.75 -26.30 -23.30
N TYR A 344 32.26 -26.56 -22.10
CA TYR A 344 32.91 -25.54 -21.29
C TYR A 344 34.18 -25.01 -21.96
N LEU A 345 35.06 -25.91 -22.43
CA LEU A 345 36.31 -25.53 -23.10
C LEU A 345 36.03 -24.73 -24.38
N HIS A 346 35.03 -25.12 -25.17
CA HIS A 346 34.61 -24.36 -26.35
C HIS A 346 34.05 -22.99 -26.02
N ARG A 347 33.21 -22.89 -24.98
CA ARG A 347 32.67 -21.59 -24.53
C ARG A 347 33.78 -20.66 -24.05
N ASP A 348 34.74 -21.20 -23.30
CA ASP A 348 35.88 -20.45 -22.79
C ASP A 348 36.85 -20.04 -23.92
N LEU A 349 37.03 -20.88 -24.94
CA LEU A 349 37.77 -20.57 -26.16
C LEU A 349 37.09 -19.46 -26.97
N ALA A 350 35.76 -19.51 -27.14
CA ALA A 350 34.99 -18.47 -27.83
C ALA A 350 35.12 -17.11 -27.12
N LEU A 351 35.03 -17.11 -25.78
CA LEU A 351 35.29 -15.92 -24.97
C LEU A 351 36.72 -15.42 -25.15
N ALA A 352 37.72 -16.29 -25.10
CA ALA A 352 39.13 -15.92 -25.29
C ALA A 352 39.38 -15.30 -26.68
N ARG A 353 38.84 -15.89 -27.75
CA ARG A 353 38.92 -15.37 -29.13
C ARG A 353 38.25 -13.99 -29.24
N SER A 354 37.10 -13.80 -28.59
CA SER A 354 36.37 -12.53 -28.58
C SER A 354 37.12 -11.40 -27.85
N GLU A 355 37.91 -11.72 -26.83
CA GLU A 355 38.75 -10.74 -26.13
C GLU A 355 40.00 -10.33 -26.93
N SER A 356 40.55 -11.23 -27.75
CA SER A 356 41.71 -10.95 -28.60
C SER A 356 41.37 -10.20 -29.89
N ALA A 357 40.08 -10.09 -30.27
CA ALA A 357 39.67 -9.40 -31.49
C ALA A 357 39.77 -7.87 -31.34
N PRO A 358 40.33 -7.14 -32.32
CA PRO A 358 40.41 -5.67 -32.25
C PRO A 358 39.01 -5.06 -32.25
N ARG A 359 38.69 -4.24 -31.23
CA ARG A 359 37.41 -3.53 -31.14
C ARG A 359 37.31 -2.47 -32.24
N SER A 360 36.53 -2.73 -33.29
CA SER A 360 36.12 -1.72 -34.27
C SER A 360 35.15 -0.73 -33.61
N ARG A 361 35.53 0.55 -33.55
CA ARG A 361 34.67 1.64 -33.02
C ARG A 361 33.60 1.98 -34.08
N PRO A 362 32.30 2.04 -33.75
CA PRO A 362 31.28 2.44 -34.71
C PRO A 362 31.35 3.95 -34.97
N GLN A 363 31.40 4.34 -36.26
CA GLN A 363 31.33 5.72 -36.73
C GLN A 363 29.90 6.26 -36.54
N THR A 364 29.76 7.34 -35.78
CA THR A 364 28.53 8.14 -35.73
C THR A 364 28.41 8.96 -37.01
N ALA A 365 27.40 8.65 -37.82
CA ALA A 365 27.02 9.44 -38.98
C ALA A 365 26.25 10.68 -38.51
N ASP A 366 26.90 11.84 -38.53
CA ASP A 366 26.25 13.15 -38.56
C ASP A 366 26.67 13.83 -39.85
N SER A 367 25.77 13.87 -40.83
CA SER A 367 25.88 14.81 -41.94
C SER A 367 24.53 15.01 -42.63
N GLN A 368 24.23 16.29 -42.87
CA GLN A 368 23.35 16.84 -43.91
C GLN A 368 21.93 17.23 -43.51
N ALA A 369 21.80 18.48 -43.08
CA ALA A 369 20.76 19.38 -43.59
C ALA A 369 21.29 20.84 -43.58
N ALA A 370 21.98 21.21 -44.66
CA ALA A 370 22.25 22.60 -45.03
C ALA A 370 22.34 22.67 -46.56
N SER A 371 21.24 23.06 -47.20
CA SER A 371 21.13 23.93 -48.38
C SER A 371 19.68 23.96 -48.85
#